data_AF-A0A6B2NP60-F1
#
_entry.id   AF-A0A6B2NP60-F1
#
_cell.length_a   1.000
_cell.length_b   1.000
_cell.length_c   1.000
_cell.angle_alpha   90.00
_cell.angle_beta   90.00
_cell.angle_gamma   90.00
#
_symmetry.space_group_name_H-M   'P 1'
#
loop_
_entity.id
_entity.type
_entity.pdbx_description
1 polymer ?
#
loop_
_entity_poly.entity_id
_entity_poly.type
_entity_poly.pdbx_seq_one_letter_code
_entity_poly.pdbx_strand_id
1 'polypeptide(L)'
;MKAGQFKTPALAGLLFVVLIGCDDGQNAGSDGFRRSYTDARAALETGKYDKANRIYARMMQEAGPLRTRIQLEYAHSLLRSGAYDEAAQQARALSQGQTGTARSAALSVLGTAYHEMGLTALTGGDPAVGRQYLTQAQTAFAEVLKNDPELDPLGALAGRQASIAVQLKAL
;
A
#
# COMPACT_ATOMS: atom_id res chain seq x y z
N MET A 1 -16.24 -85.33 -9.44
CA MET A 1 -16.71 -83.97 -9.10
C MET A 1 -15.58 -83.00 -9.41
N LYS A 2 -15.91 -81.86 -10.03
CA LYS A 2 -15.01 -80.89 -10.68
C LYS A 2 -14.23 -80.01 -9.69
N ALA A 3 -13.06 -79.56 -10.16
CA ALA A 3 -12.37 -78.28 -9.91
C ALA A 3 -11.77 -78.06 -8.50
N GLY A 4 -10.63 -77.38 -8.33
CA GLY A 4 -9.78 -76.65 -9.28
C GLY A 4 -8.63 -76.00 -8.51
N GLN A 5 -7.43 -76.02 -9.09
CA GLN A 5 -6.28 -75.23 -8.65
C GLN A 5 -6.53 -73.76 -8.99
N PHE A 6 -6.23 -72.81 -8.09
CA PHE A 6 -5.90 -71.44 -8.51
C PHE A 6 -4.85 -70.80 -7.58
N LYS A 7 -3.88 -70.19 -8.25
CA LYS A 7 -2.66 -69.56 -7.75
C LYS A 7 -2.94 -68.10 -7.37
N THR A 8 -2.31 -67.60 -6.32
CA THR A 8 -1.99 -66.17 -6.12
C THR A 8 -0.91 -65.74 -7.14
N PRO A 9 -0.83 -64.47 -7.61
CA PRO A 9 -0.66 -63.30 -6.74
C PRO A 9 -1.24 -61.94 -7.23
N ALA A 10 -1.16 -60.96 -6.33
CA ALA A 10 -1.03 -59.51 -6.54
C ALA A 10 -2.04 -58.78 -7.47
N LEU A 11 -2.87 -57.92 -6.85
CA LEU A 11 -3.36 -56.72 -7.50
C LEU A 11 -3.31 -55.55 -6.51
N ALA A 12 -2.27 -54.72 -6.65
CA ALA A 12 -2.20 -53.41 -6.04
C ALA A 12 -3.27 -52.53 -6.69
N GLY A 13 -4.31 -52.18 -5.94
CA GLY A 13 -5.36 -51.27 -6.38
C GLY A 13 -4.84 -49.84 -6.44
N LEU A 14 -4.51 -49.39 -7.66
CA LEU A 14 -4.18 -48.01 -7.95
C LEU A 14 -5.47 -47.17 -7.87
N LEU A 15 -5.65 -46.41 -6.78
CA LEU A 15 -6.70 -45.41 -6.66
C LEU A 15 -6.40 -44.24 -7.63
N PHE A 16 -7.06 -44.21 -8.78
CA PHE A 16 -7.10 -43.01 -9.63
C PHE A 16 -8.19 -42.07 -9.10
N VAL A 17 -7.80 -41.17 -8.19
CA VAL A 17 -8.60 -39.97 -7.90
C VAL A 17 -8.39 -39.03 -9.08
N VAL A 18 -9.35 -39.02 -10.01
CA VAL A 18 -9.43 -37.99 -11.05
C VAL A 18 -9.88 -36.71 -10.37
N LEU A 19 -8.92 -35.90 -9.93
CA LEU A 19 -9.15 -34.50 -9.61
C LEU A 19 -9.51 -33.81 -10.92
N ILE A 20 -10.81 -33.61 -11.14
CA ILE A 20 -11.31 -32.67 -12.14
C ILE A 20 -10.77 -31.32 -11.69
N GLY A 21 -9.69 -30.88 -12.33
CA GLY A 21 -9.14 -29.56 -12.11
C GLY A 21 -10.25 -28.52 -12.32
N CYS A 22 -10.35 -27.58 -11.39
CA CYS A 22 -11.00 -26.31 -11.68
C CYS A 22 -10.44 -25.82 -13.01
N ASP A 23 -11.34 -25.51 -13.95
CA ASP A 23 -11.05 -24.80 -15.18
C ASP A 23 -10.14 -23.61 -14.85
N ASP A 24 -8.85 -23.75 -15.15
CA ASP A 24 -7.86 -22.72 -14.93
C ASP A 24 -8.07 -21.72 -16.06
N GLY A 25 -9.08 -20.87 -15.86
CA GLY A 25 -9.43 -19.76 -16.71
C GLY A 25 -8.15 -18.99 -17.03
N GLN A 26 -7.75 -19.09 -18.30
CA GLN A 26 -6.52 -18.58 -18.86
C GLN A 26 -6.30 -17.11 -18.45
N ASN A 27 -5.44 -16.93 -17.45
CA ASN A 27 -5.29 -15.70 -16.67
C ASN A 27 -4.22 -14.77 -17.29
N ALA A 28 -4.34 -14.45 -18.59
CA ALA A 28 -3.39 -13.56 -19.26
C ALA A 28 -3.31 -12.16 -18.61
N GLY A 29 -4.37 -11.73 -17.90
CA GLY A 29 -4.40 -10.49 -17.13
C GLY A 29 -3.70 -10.55 -15.76
N SER A 30 -3.70 -11.70 -15.07
CA SER A 30 -3.12 -11.79 -13.71
C SER A 30 -1.59 -11.85 -13.74
N ASP A 31 -1.00 -12.46 -14.78
CA ASP A 31 0.45 -12.49 -14.98
C ASP A 31 1.00 -11.10 -15.34
N GLY A 32 0.28 -10.32 -16.14
CA GLY A 32 0.64 -8.94 -16.47
C GLY A 32 0.60 -8.01 -15.25
N PHE A 33 -0.45 -8.13 -14.42
CA PHE A 33 -0.57 -7.37 -13.18
C PHE A 33 0.54 -7.74 -12.19
N ARG A 34 0.81 -9.04 -12.00
CA ARG A 34 1.88 -9.52 -11.11
C ARG A 34 3.25 -9.02 -11.54
N ARG A 35 3.56 -9.07 -12.85
CA ARG A 35 4.81 -8.53 -13.39
C ARG A 35 4.94 -7.02 -13.15
N SER A 36 3.86 -6.27 -13.40
CA SER A 36 3.84 -4.82 -13.14
C SER A 36 4.08 -4.51 -11.67
N TYR A 37 3.45 -5.27 -10.77
CA TYR A 37 3.67 -5.14 -9.33
C TYR A 37 5.14 -5.36 -8.95
N THR A 38 5.75 -6.46 -9.42
CA THR A 38 7.16 -6.77 -9.11
C THR A 38 8.11 -5.73 -9.69
N ASP A 39 7.83 -5.22 -10.89
CA ASP A 39 8.64 -4.18 -11.53
C ASP A 39 8.55 -2.84 -10.78
N ALA A 40 7.37 -2.48 -10.28
CA ALA A 40 7.16 -1.29 -9.45
C ALA A 40 7.93 -1.40 -8.13
N ARG A 41 7.84 -2.55 -7.47
CA ARG A 41 8.57 -2.85 -6.22
C ARG A 41 10.09 -2.80 -6.40
N ALA A 42 10.61 -3.45 -7.44
CA ALA A 42 12.04 -3.41 -7.75
C ALA A 42 12.50 -1.98 -8.10
N ALA A 43 11.68 -1.20 -8.81
CA ALA A 43 11.98 0.21 -9.07
C ALA A 43 12.04 1.04 -7.78
N LEU A 44 11.08 0.85 -6.85
CA LEU A 44 11.07 1.51 -5.55
C LEU A 44 12.29 1.19 -4.68
N GLU A 45 12.69 -0.07 -4.66
CA GLU A 45 13.83 -0.56 -3.87
C GLU A 45 15.16 -0.06 -4.41
N THR A 46 15.24 0.17 -5.73
CA THR A 46 16.43 0.71 -6.41
C THR A 46 16.42 2.24 -6.57
N GLY A 47 15.46 2.94 -5.94
CA GLY A 47 15.36 4.40 -5.96
C GLY A 47 14.87 4.99 -7.29
N LYS A 48 14.39 4.17 -8.23
CA LYS A 48 13.84 4.60 -9.52
C LYS A 48 12.39 5.05 -9.37
N TYR A 49 12.15 6.06 -8.54
CA TYR A 49 10.81 6.44 -8.12
C TYR A 49 9.90 6.86 -9.28
N ASP A 50 10.39 7.61 -10.26
CA ASP A 50 9.58 7.97 -11.44
C ASP A 50 9.09 6.75 -12.21
N LYS A 51 9.93 5.71 -12.33
CA LYS A 51 9.55 4.46 -12.96
C LYS A 51 8.48 3.76 -12.14
N ALA A 52 8.65 3.67 -10.82
CA ALA A 52 7.66 3.08 -9.93
C ALA A 52 6.32 3.83 -10.00
N ASN A 53 6.33 5.16 -9.91
CA ASN A 53 5.15 6.01 -9.97
C ASN A 53 4.36 5.77 -11.26
N ARG A 54 5.03 5.73 -12.42
CA ARG A 54 4.36 5.44 -13.71
C ARG A 54 3.73 4.06 -13.77
N ILE A 55 4.38 3.05 -13.18
CA ILE A 55 3.84 1.69 -13.15
C ILE A 55 2.61 1.64 -12.22
N TYR A 56 2.71 2.15 -11.00
CA TYR A 56 1.59 2.20 -10.05
C TYR A 56 0.40 2.99 -10.61
N ALA A 57 0.64 4.15 -11.24
CA ALA A 57 -0.41 4.95 -11.87
C ALA A 57 -1.18 4.18 -12.95
N ARG A 58 -0.48 3.34 -13.74
CA ARG A 58 -1.13 2.45 -14.71
C ARG A 58 -1.91 1.34 -14.03
N MET A 59 -1.28 0.67 -13.04
CA MET A 59 -1.91 -0.42 -12.29
C MET A 59 -3.20 -0.01 -11.62
N MET A 60 -3.35 1.26 -11.21
CA MET A 60 -4.60 1.79 -10.64
C MET A 60 -5.83 1.58 -11.54
N GLN A 61 -5.65 1.54 -12.87
CA GLN A 61 -6.74 1.32 -13.83
C GLN A 61 -7.16 -0.15 -13.90
N GLU A 62 -6.25 -1.06 -13.60
CA GLU A 62 -6.41 -2.52 -13.78
C GLU A 62 -6.57 -3.26 -12.45
N ALA A 63 -6.35 -2.59 -11.31
CA ALA A 63 -6.22 -3.24 -10.00
C ALA A 63 -7.49 -3.92 -9.47
N GLY A 64 -8.67 -3.57 -9.98
CA GLY A 64 -9.94 -4.18 -9.55
C GLY A 64 -10.08 -4.20 -8.02
N PRO A 65 -10.29 -5.36 -7.37
CA PRO A 65 -10.37 -5.47 -5.92
C PRO A 65 -9.11 -5.01 -5.15
N LEU A 66 -7.94 -5.01 -5.80
CA LEU A 66 -6.68 -4.59 -5.20
C LEU A 66 -6.46 -3.06 -5.25
N ARG A 67 -7.41 -2.30 -5.82
CA ARG A 67 -7.26 -0.86 -6.05
C ARG A 67 -6.88 -0.09 -4.79
N THR A 68 -7.52 -0.34 -3.66
CA THR A 68 -7.20 0.31 -2.37
C THR A 68 -5.75 0.09 -1.97
N ARG A 69 -5.24 -1.15 -2.09
CA ARG A 69 -3.84 -1.47 -1.77
C ARG A 69 -2.89 -0.78 -2.72
N ILE A 70 -3.15 -0.86 -4.03
CA ILE A 70 -2.31 -0.22 -5.05
C ILE A 70 -2.30 1.31 -4.87
N GLN A 71 -3.43 1.91 -4.49
CA GLN A 71 -3.51 3.35 -4.22
C GLN A 71 -2.64 3.76 -3.04
N LEU A 72 -2.63 2.97 -1.95
CA LEU A 72 -1.78 3.22 -0.80
C LEU A 72 -0.29 3.12 -1.16
N GLU A 73 0.09 2.06 -1.88
CA GLU A 73 1.47 1.88 -2.35
C GLU A 73 1.90 2.98 -3.33
N TYR A 74 0.99 3.43 -4.20
CA TYR A 74 1.24 4.56 -5.09
C TYR A 74 1.47 5.85 -4.31
N ALA A 75 0.63 6.15 -3.31
CA ALA A 75 0.80 7.31 -2.45
C ALA A 75 2.15 7.28 -1.71
N HIS A 76 2.59 6.11 -1.21
CA HIS A 76 3.92 5.94 -0.64
C HIS A 76 5.04 6.17 -1.67
N SER A 77 4.89 5.68 -2.90
CA SER A 77 5.86 5.86 -3.98
C SER A 77 6.04 7.35 -4.32
N LEU A 78 4.93 8.08 -4.44
CA LEU A 78 4.90 9.53 -4.66
C LEU A 78 5.55 10.30 -3.50
N LEU A 79 5.27 9.89 -2.25
CA LEU A 79 5.88 10.50 -1.08
C LEU A 79 7.42 10.34 -1.10
N ARG A 80 7.92 9.14 -1.44
CA ARG A 80 9.37 8.88 -1.54
C ARG A 80 10.05 9.61 -2.70
N SER A 81 9.30 9.97 -3.75
CA SER A 81 9.81 10.75 -4.88
C SER A 81 9.78 12.26 -4.65
N GLY A 82 9.23 12.74 -3.54
CA GLY A 82 9.04 14.17 -3.28
C GLY A 82 7.81 14.77 -3.96
N ALA A 83 6.94 13.96 -4.57
CA ALA A 83 5.70 14.41 -5.20
C ALA A 83 4.60 14.56 -4.14
N TYR A 84 4.80 15.50 -3.21
CA TYR A 84 3.99 15.59 -1.99
C TYR A 84 2.52 15.93 -2.24
N ASP A 85 2.23 16.83 -3.19
CA ASP A 85 0.86 17.18 -3.57
C ASP A 85 0.07 15.96 -4.07
N GLU A 86 0.68 15.19 -4.97
CA GLU A 86 0.09 14.00 -5.56
C GLU A 86 -0.07 12.89 -4.51
N ALA A 87 0.94 12.70 -3.64
CA ALA A 87 0.87 11.78 -2.51
C ALA A 87 -0.29 12.13 -1.58
N ALA A 88 -0.43 13.42 -1.24
CA ALA A 88 -1.53 13.91 -0.41
C ALA A 88 -2.89 13.70 -1.10
N GLN A 89 -3.00 13.91 -2.41
CA GLN A 89 -4.24 13.67 -3.15
C GLN A 89 -4.65 12.19 -3.09
N GLN A 90 -3.72 11.27 -3.38
CA GLN A 90 -4.01 9.83 -3.37
C GLN A 90 -4.36 9.34 -1.96
N ALA A 91 -3.60 9.78 -0.95
CA ALA A 91 -3.81 9.39 0.44
C ALA A 91 -5.09 9.98 1.04
N ARG A 92 -5.45 11.23 0.70
CA ARG A 92 -6.70 11.87 1.13
C ARG A 92 -7.92 11.17 0.56
N ALA A 93 -7.92 10.90 -0.74
CA ALA A 93 -9.03 10.18 -1.37
C ALA A 93 -9.19 8.79 -0.75
N LEU A 94 -8.07 8.11 -0.44
CA LEU A 94 -8.10 6.82 0.21
C LEU A 94 -8.62 6.90 1.65
N SER A 95 -8.14 7.84 2.47
CA SER A 95 -8.60 7.98 3.87
C SER A 95 -10.08 8.33 3.97
N GLN A 96 -10.61 9.11 3.02
CA GLN A 96 -12.04 9.44 2.94
C GLN A 96 -12.92 8.22 2.58
N GLY A 97 -12.38 7.26 1.82
CA GLY A 97 -13.11 6.07 1.37
C GLY A 97 -12.90 4.82 2.23
N GLN A 98 -12.08 4.88 3.28
CA GLN A 98 -11.73 3.75 4.14
C GLN A 98 -12.05 4.05 5.60
N THR A 99 -12.09 2.99 6.42
CA THR A 99 -12.25 3.07 7.87
C THR A 99 -11.22 2.16 8.56
N GLY A 100 -11.12 2.25 9.89
CA GLY A 100 -10.18 1.48 10.70
C GLY A 100 -8.72 1.66 10.28
N THR A 101 -7.92 0.60 10.42
CA THR A 101 -6.48 0.62 10.14
C THR A 101 -6.14 1.02 8.70
N ALA A 102 -6.99 0.70 7.72
CA ALA A 102 -6.76 1.11 6.33
C ALA A 102 -6.84 2.63 6.17
N ARG A 103 -7.76 3.28 6.89
CA ARG A 103 -7.82 4.75 6.96
C ARG A 103 -6.59 5.31 7.66
N SER A 104 -6.18 4.74 8.80
CA SER A 104 -5.00 5.21 9.54
C SER A 104 -3.69 5.06 8.76
N ALA A 105 -3.55 3.99 7.97
CA ALA A 105 -2.42 3.84 7.05
C ALA A 105 -2.41 4.95 5.99
N ALA A 106 -3.56 5.28 5.40
CA ALA A 106 -3.67 6.39 4.45
C ALA A 106 -3.39 7.75 5.13
N LEU A 107 -3.89 7.97 6.35
CA LEU A 107 -3.63 9.19 7.12
C LEU A 107 -2.15 9.36 7.49
N SER A 108 -1.42 8.26 7.72
CA SER A 108 0.02 8.30 7.97
C SER A 108 0.80 8.87 6.79
N VAL A 109 0.44 8.45 5.56
CA VAL A 109 1.01 9.01 4.32
C VAL A 109 0.59 10.46 4.13
N LEU A 110 -0.70 10.76 4.31
CA LEU A 110 -1.27 12.10 4.14
C LEU A 110 -0.62 13.12 5.09
N GLY A 111 -0.50 12.77 6.38
CA GLY A 111 0.14 13.62 7.37
C GLY A 111 1.60 13.88 7.05
N THR A 112 2.31 12.87 6.53
CA THR A 112 3.71 13.02 6.12
C THR A 112 3.82 13.94 4.91
N ALA A 113 2.99 13.77 3.89
CA ALA A 113 2.97 14.64 2.73
C ALA A 113 2.70 16.11 3.12
N TYR A 114 1.69 16.37 3.97
CA TYR A 114 1.44 17.71 4.46
C TYR A 114 2.57 18.29 5.29
N HIS A 115 3.26 17.49 6.10
CA HIS A 115 4.41 17.99 6.85
C HIS A 115 5.50 18.50 5.88
N GLU A 116 5.85 17.72 4.86
CA GLU A 116 6.86 18.11 3.87
C GLU A 116 6.42 19.35 3.06
N MET A 117 5.13 19.44 2.70
CA MET A 117 4.57 20.63 2.04
C MET A 117 4.61 21.87 2.94
N GLY A 118 4.34 21.70 4.24
CA GLY A 118 4.45 22.76 5.24
C GLY A 118 5.89 23.28 5.33
N LEU A 119 6.87 22.38 5.45
CA LEU A 119 8.30 22.74 5.47
C LEU A 119 8.73 23.46 4.19
N THR A 120 8.23 23.01 3.04
CA THR A 120 8.50 23.64 1.74
C THR A 120 7.95 25.06 1.70
N ALA A 121 6.70 25.27 2.14
CA ALA A 121 6.09 26.60 2.20
C ALA A 121 6.82 27.54 3.17
N LEU A 122 7.23 27.04 4.34
CA LEU A 122 8.03 27.82 5.29
C LEU A 122 9.37 28.25 4.71
N THR A 123 10.07 27.33 4.05
CA THR A 123 11.35 27.63 3.38
C THR A 123 11.16 28.60 2.21
N GLY A 124 10.01 28.53 1.54
CA GLY A 124 9.61 29.46 0.48
C GLY A 124 9.15 30.83 0.97
N GLY A 125 9.13 31.09 2.28
CA GLY A 125 8.71 32.38 2.84
C GLY A 125 7.20 32.58 2.93
N ASP A 126 6.42 31.49 2.88
CA ASP A 126 4.96 31.53 3.04
C ASP A 126 4.53 30.87 4.37
N PRO A 127 4.62 31.61 5.51
CA PRO A 127 4.27 31.09 6.83
C PRO A 127 2.77 30.79 6.98
N ALA A 128 1.90 31.45 6.21
CA ALA A 128 0.47 31.22 6.26
C ALA A 128 0.12 29.85 5.67
N VAL A 129 0.63 29.55 4.47
CA VAL A 129 0.48 28.24 3.84
C VAL A 129 1.21 27.17 4.64
N GLY A 130 2.41 27.47 5.15
CA GLY A 130 3.14 26.58 6.06
C GLY A 130 2.31 26.18 7.28
N ARG A 131 1.72 27.14 8.00
CA ARG A 131 0.83 26.88 9.14
C ARG A 131 -0.36 26.00 8.74
N GLN A 132 -0.96 26.26 7.59
CA GLN A 132 -2.12 25.50 7.10
C GLN A 132 -1.77 24.02 6.89
N TYR A 133 -0.65 23.72 6.23
CA TYR A 133 -0.23 22.33 6.00
C TYR A 133 0.23 21.64 7.28
N LEU A 134 1.01 22.32 8.13
CA LEU A 134 1.43 21.77 9.42
C LEU A 134 0.24 21.43 10.33
N THR A 135 -0.81 22.25 10.33
CA THR A 135 -2.04 21.97 11.09
C THR A 135 -2.72 20.71 10.55
N GLN A 136 -2.84 20.57 9.23
CA GLN A 136 -3.41 19.37 8.61
C GLN A 136 -2.60 18.10 8.90
N ALA A 137 -1.26 18.21 8.88
CA ALA A 137 -0.37 17.12 9.27
C ALA A 137 -0.59 16.70 10.73
N GLN A 138 -0.69 17.67 11.65
CA GLN A 138 -0.97 17.43 13.05
C GLN A 138 -2.31 16.73 13.26
N THR A 139 -3.37 17.13 12.57
CA THR A 139 -4.68 16.47 12.64
C THR A 139 -4.62 15.03 12.15
N ALA A 140 -3.95 14.77 11.01
CA ALA A 140 -3.83 13.42 10.46
C ALA A 140 -3.08 12.47 11.40
N PHE A 141 -1.93 12.90 11.94
CA PHE A 141 -1.16 12.09 12.88
C PHE A 141 -1.88 11.87 14.22
N ALA A 142 -2.58 12.88 14.73
CA ALA A 142 -3.36 12.74 15.96
C ALA A 142 -4.46 11.68 15.82
N GLU A 143 -5.10 11.57 14.65
CA GLU A 143 -6.08 10.52 14.39
C GLU A 143 -5.42 9.12 14.35
N VAL A 144 -4.28 8.97 13.66
CA VAL A 144 -3.53 7.70 13.59
C VAL A 144 -3.12 7.23 14.98
N LEU A 145 -2.42 8.08 15.73
CA LEU A 145 -1.88 7.72 17.05
C LEU A 145 -2.97 7.45 18.09
N LYS A 146 -4.17 7.98 17.89
CA LYS A 146 -5.33 7.70 18.74
C LYS A 146 -5.97 6.35 18.41
N ASN A 147 -6.11 6.04 17.12
CA ASN A 147 -6.94 4.91 16.67
C ASN A 147 -6.13 3.63 16.44
N ASP A 148 -4.89 3.74 15.96
CA ASP A 148 -4.03 2.62 15.61
C ASP A 148 -2.57 2.92 16.04
N PRO A 149 -2.27 3.10 17.34
CA PRO A 149 -0.93 3.43 17.84
C PRO A 149 0.14 2.39 17.46
N GLU A 150 -0.25 1.15 17.17
CA GLU A 150 0.61 0.08 16.67
C GLU A 150 1.20 0.36 15.28
N LEU A 151 0.65 1.32 14.53
CA LEU A 151 1.24 1.81 13.30
C LEU A 151 2.49 2.69 13.52
N ASP A 152 2.79 3.05 14.78
CA ASP A 152 3.97 3.81 15.16
C ASP A 152 4.86 3.10 16.21
N PRO A 153 5.32 1.86 15.94
CA PRO A 153 6.04 1.06 16.93
C PRO A 153 7.39 1.67 17.33
N LEU A 154 7.94 2.55 16.50
CA LEU A 154 9.24 3.22 16.72
C LEU A 154 9.08 4.71 17.11
N GLY A 155 7.85 5.21 17.26
CA GLY A 155 7.59 6.59 17.66
C GLY A 155 7.92 7.65 16.58
N ALA A 156 8.02 7.26 15.32
CA ALA A 156 8.33 8.15 14.21
C ALA A 156 7.18 9.13 13.92
N LEU A 157 5.93 8.68 13.96
CA LEU A 157 4.76 9.55 13.76
C LEU A 157 4.57 10.48 14.95
N ALA A 158 4.69 9.97 16.18
CA ALA A 158 4.67 10.75 17.40
C ALA A 158 5.78 11.81 17.42
N GLY A 159 7.00 11.43 17.03
CA GLY A 159 8.13 12.36 16.89
C GLY A 159 7.86 13.46 15.86
N ARG A 160 7.29 13.12 14.69
CA ARG A 160 6.87 14.12 13.70
C ARG A 160 5.79 15.04 14.24
N GLN A 161 4.76 14.50 14.90
CA GLN A 161 3.69 15.31 15.50
C GLN A 161 4.22 16.29 16.56
N ALA A 162 5.19 15.87 17.38
CA ALA A 162 5.84 16.74 18.36
C ALA A 162 6.66 17.85 17.67
N SER A 163 7.43 17.52 16.63
CA SER A 163 8.18 18.51 15.83
C SER A 163 7.24 19.55 15.21
N ILE A 164 6.14 19.10 14.59
CA ILE A 164 5.13 19.99 14.01
C ILE A 164 4.53 20.92 15.08
N ALA A 165 4.25 20.41 16.28
CA ALA A 165 3.72 21.22 17.37
C ALA A 165 4.68 22.33 17.81
N VAL A 166 6.00 22.08 17.77
CA VAL A 166 7.02 23.11 18.03
C VAL A 166 7.05 24.14 16.89
N GLN A 167 7.05 23.69 15.64
CA GLN A 167 7.04 24.57 14.47
C GLN A 167 5.82 25.50 14.47
N LEU A 168 4.62 24.97 14.72
CA LEU A 168 3.38 25.75 14.76
C LEU A 168 3.35 26.84 15.85
N LYS A 169 4.07 26.63 16.96
CA LYS A 169 4.21 27.62 18.04
C LYS A 169 5.18 28.75 17.69
N ALA A 170 6.10 28.52 16.75
CA ALA A 170 7.11 29.48 16.32
C ALA A 170 6.63 30.38 15.17
N LEU A 171 5.57 29.97 14.46
CA LEU A 171 4.86 30.78 13.47
C LEU A 171 3.89 31.74 14.15
#